data_AF-A0A9D9GMT6-F1
#
_entry.id   AF-A0A9D9GMT6-F1
#
_cell.length_a   1.000
_cell.length_b   1.000
_cell.length_c   1.000
_cell.angle_alpha   90.00
_cell.angle_beta   90.00
_cell.angle_gamma   90.00
#
_symmetry.space_group_name_H-M   'P 1'
#
loop_
_entity.id
_entity.type
_entity.pdbx_description
1 polymer ?
#
loop_
_entity_poly.entity_id
_entity_poly.type
_entity_poly.pdbx_seq_one_letter_code
_entity_poly.pdbx_strand_id
1 'polypeptide(L)'
;MKKIILILTTLFWAVAALAQTPEEIVSRMEATMQTPEQYKENGLSMTMEMKMPIIGTVMTRAYTKGDKMRLEMIKDGKTSLITWRDGKTDWTYDLEKNTVEIKDDTASSSPKQQEGDMAMFEGVTKGYDVSIRKETSSAWYLRCKKSRTNTDKDDPRTMDLVVAKGTYKPISLSAKVSIVSVTIRDIAYGVSDDMVTFDAAQYPTATFVDKR
;
A
#
# COMPACT_ATOMS: atom_id res chain seq x y z
N MET A 1 42.85 -37.91 -46.75
CA MET A 1 41.49 -38.13 -47.31
C MET A 1 40.75 -39.15 -46.45
N LYS A 2 39.51 -38.82 -46.05
CA LYS A 2 38.57 -39.60 -45.19
C LYS A 2 39.06 -39.73 -43.73
N LYS A 3 38.38 -39.17 -42.72
CA LYS A 3 37.03 -39.53 -42.27
C LYS A 3 36.24 -38.30 -41.77
N ILE A 4 35.07 -38.10 -42.35
CA ILE A 4 33.94 -37.33 -41.82
C ILE A 4 33.27 -38.21 -40.77
N ILE A 5 32.78 -37.63 -39.65
CA ILE A 5 31.50 -37.93 -38.95
C ILE A 5 31.57 -37.41 -37.50
N LEU A 6 30.63 -36.49 -37.19
CA LEU A 6 29.94 -36.20 -35.90
C LEU A 6 30.83 -36.02 -34.64
N ILE A 7 30.65 -35.01 -33.79
CA ILE A 7 29.41 -34.68 -33.08
C ILE A 7 29.39 -33.18 -32.77
N LEU A 8 28.44 -32.49 -33.39
CA LEU A 8 27.82 -31.28 -32.87
C LEU A 8 26.83 -31.75 -31.80
N THR A 9 27.10 -31.51 -30.52
CA THR A 9 26.07 -31.47 -29.48
C THR A 9 26.24 -30.20 -28.67
N THR A 10 25.63 -29.16 -29.23
CA THR A 10 24.84 -28.15 -28.53
C THR A 10 24.59 -28.50 -27.05
N LEU A 11 25.43 -27.97 -26.17
CA LEU A 11 25.03 -27.73 -24.78
C LEU A 11 24.22 -26.42 -24.77
N PHE A 12 23.05 -26.42 -25.41
CA PHE A 12 22.00 -25.47 -25.08
C PHE A 12 21.53 -25.88 -23.68
N TRP A 13 22.16 -25.32 -22.64
CA TRP A 13 21.47 -25.16 -21.37
C TRP A 13 20.29 -24.24 -21.66
N ALA A 14 19.16 -24.84 -22.01
CA ALA A 14 17.88 -24.23 -21.83
C ALA A 14 17.80 -23.92 -20.33
N VAL A 15 18.16 -22.69 -19.96
CA VAL A 15 17.62 -22.09 -18.76
C VAL A 15 16.13 -22.00 -19.05
N ALA A 16 15.40 -23.08 -18.74
CA ALA A 16 13.99 -22.99 -18.56
C ALA A 16 13.84 -21.95 -17.46
N ALA A 17 13.52 -20.72 -17.85
CA ALA A 17 13.05 -19.72 -16.93
C ALA A 17 11.86 -20.38 -16.23
N LEU A 18 12.08 -20.85 -15.01
CA LEU A 18 11.00 -21.39 -14.19
C LEU A 18 10.01 -20.24 -14.07
N ALA A 19 8.89 -20.35 -14.79
CA ALA A 19 7.81 -19.40 -14.67
C ALA A 19 7.42 -19.37 -13.19
N GLN A 20 7.55 -18.22 -12.56
CA GLN A 20 7.28 -18.09 -11.13
C GLN A 20 5.81 -18.38 -10.85
N THR A 21 5.54 -19.07 -9.76
CA THR A 21 4.16 -19.32 -9.36
C THR A 21 3.52 -18.03 -8.83
N PRO A 22 2.19 -17.88 -8.93
CA PRO A 22 1.49 -16.74 -8.32
C PRO A 22 1.81 -16.59 -6.82
N GLU A 23 1.94 -17.71 -6.10
CA GLU A 23 2.27 -17.75 -4.67
C GLU A 23 3.69 -17.25 -4.38
N GLU A 24 4.67 -17.61 -5.23
CA GLU A 24 6.04 -17.11 -5.11
C GLU A 24 6.12 -15.60 -5.34
N ILE A 25 5.37 -15.08 -6.32
CA ILE A 25 5.32 -13.63 -6.60
C ILE A 25 4.78 -12.88 -5.41
N VAL A 26 3.66 -13.35 -4.84
CA VAL A 26 3.03 -12.75 -3.66
C VAL A 26 3.94 -12.85 -2.44
N SER A 27 4.52 -14.01 -2.17
CA SER A 27 5.41 -14.20 -1.02
C SER A 27 6.63 -13.26 -1.09
N ARG A 28 7.22 -13.09 -2.28
CA ARG A 28 8.31 -12.13 -2.47
C ARG A 28 7.84 -10.68 -2.30
N MET A 29 6.66 -10.35 -2.82
CA MET A 29 6.08 -9.03 -2.60
C MET A 29 5.87 -8.75 -1.11
N GLU A 30 5.23 -9.66 -0.38
CA GLU A 30 5.05 -9.56 1.07
C GLU A 30 6.39 -9.42 1.78
N ALA A 31 7.43 -10.16 1.39
CA ALA A 31 8.77 -10.02 1.97
C ALA A 31 9.39 -8.63 1.72
N THR A 32 9.24 -8.06 0.53
CA THR A 32 9.64 -6.65 0.28
C THR A 32 8.81 -5.65 1.06
N MET A 33 7.61 -6.08 1.46
CA MET A 33 6.68 -5.32 2.26
C MET A 33 6.74 -5.66 3.76
N GLN A 34 7.70 -6.47 4.22
CA GLN A 34 7.76 -6.92 5.61
C GLN A 34 9.09 -6.62 6.29
N THR A 35 10.14 -6.15 5.59
CA THR A 35 11.39 -5.76 6.25
C THR A 35 11.14 -4.52 7.11
N PRO A 36 10.98 -4.66 8.44
CA PRO A 36 10.58 -3.55 9.29
C PRO A 36 11.65 -2.47 9.31
N GLU A 37 12.92 -2.85 9.08
CA GLU A 37 14.01 -1.89 8.93
C GLU A 37 13.80 -0.99 7.71
N GLN A 38 13.35 -1.51 6.55
CA GLN A 38 13.17 -0.67 5.36
C GLN A 38 12.05 0.35 5.52
N TYR A 39 10.97 0.04 6.25
CA TYR A 39 9.90 1.01 6.50
C TYR A 39 10.25 2.02 7.57
N LYS A 40 10.91 1.55 8.64
CA LYS A 40 11.38 2.43 9.70
C LYS A 40 12.40 3.42 9.15
N GLU A 41 13.29 2.99 8.26
CA GLU A 41 14.35 3.84 7.72
C GLU A 41 13.92 4.63 6.48
N ASN A 42 13.32 4.00 5.46
CA ASN A 42 13.02 4.66 4.18
C ASN A 42 11.61 5.25 4.12
N GLY A 43 10.69 4.80 4.98
CA GLY A 43 9.29 5.18 4.93
C GLY A 43 8.56 4.77 3.65
N LEU A 44 7.23 4.90 3.68
CA LEU A 44 6.31 4.48 2.63
C LEU A 44 5.28 5.58 2.37
N SER A 45 4.98 5.84 1.10
CA SER A 45 3.86 6.67 0.70
C SER A 45 2.93 5.93 -0.24
N MET A 46 1.64 6.24 -0.18
CA MET A 46 0.65 5.68 -1.10
C MET A 46 -0.58 6.57 -1.22
N THR A 47 -1.35 6.37 -2.29
CA THR A 47 -2.67 6.98 -2.48
C THR A 47 -3.74 5.90 -2.41
N MET A 48 -4.68 6.07 -1.49
CA MET A 48 -5.91 5.30 -1.40
C MET A 48 -7.08 6.09 -2.01
N GLU A 49 -7.88 5.43 -2.83
CA GLU A 49 -9.11 5.96 -3.40
C GLU A 49 -10.28 5.05 -3.01
N MET A 50 -11.26 5.64 -2.33
CA MET A 50 -12.50 4.98 -1.94
C MET A 50 -13.66 5.57 -2.73
N LYS A 51 -14.31 4.74 -3.54
CA LYS A 51 -15.55 5.11 -4.25
C LYS A 51 -16.76 4.55 -3.51
N MET A 52 -17.60 5.46 -3.02
CA MET A 52 -18.84 5.15 -2.33
C MET A 52 -20.02 5.72 -3.15
N PRO A 53 -21.02 4.91 -3.55
CA PRO A 53 -22.07 5.37 -4.47
C PRO A 53 -22.87 6.60 -4.01
N ILE A 54 -23.00 6.81 -2.69
CA ILE A 54 -23.81 7.91 -2.12
C ILE A 54 -22.92 9.09 -1.69
N ILE A 55 -21.74 8.80 -1.13
CA ILE A 55 -20.85 9.82 -0.54
C ILE A 55 -19.89 10.41 -1.58
N GLY A 56 -19.69 9.72 -2.70
CA GLY A 56 -18.76 10.12 -3.75
C GLY A 56 -17.40 9.45 -3.61
N THR A 57 -16.36 10.09 -4.15
CA THR A 57 -14.99 9.59 -4.10
C THR A 57 -14.21 10.33 -3.03
N VAL A 58 -13.61 9.59 -2.11
CA VAL A 58 -12.66 10.12 -1.13
C VAL A 58 -11.29 9.58 -1.50
N MET A 59 -10.31 10.47 -1.57
CA MET A 59 -8.91 10.09 -1.75
C MET A 59 -8.13 10.40 -0.47
N THR A 60 -7.21 9.54 -0.11
CA THR A 60 -6.29 9.74 1.01
C THR A 60 -4.88 9.53 0.50
N ARG A 61 -3.96 10.47 0.76
CA ARG A 61 -2.53 10.21 0.64
C ARG A 61 -1.96 9.91 2.02
N ALA A 62 -1.30 8.79 2.15
CA ALA A 62 -0.65 8.37 3.38
C ALA A 62 0.87 8.41 3.20
N TYR A 63 1.56 8.88 4.21
CA TYR A 63 3.01 8.88 4.34
C TYR A 63 3.35 8.33 5.71
N THR A 64 4.28 7.39 5.79
CA THR A 64 4.69 6.78 7.05
C THR A 64 6.20 6.62 7.11
N LYS A 65 6.77 6.79 8.30
CA LYS A 65 8.19 6.54 8.58
C LYS A 65 8.37 6.29 10.07
N GLY A 66 8.86 5.11 10.43
CA GLY A 66 8.88 4.68 11.83
C GLY A 66 7.47 4.71 12.43
N ASP A 67 7.33 5.33 13.60
CA ASP A 67 6.04 5.48 14.29
C ASP A 67 5.28 6.76 13.86
N LYS A 68 5.84 7.54 12.93
CA LYS A 68 5.24 8.77 12.42
C LYS A 68 4.41 8.54 11.18
N MET A 69 3.31 9.27 11.06
CA MET A 69 2.40 9.22 9.93
C MET A 69 1.89 10.61 9.56
N ARG A 70 1.66 10.83 8.27
CA ARG A 70 0.86 11.93 7.74
C ARG A 70 -0.23 11.39 6.82
N LEU A 71 -1.45 11.87 7.02
CA LEU A 71 -2.61 11.58 6.18
C LEU A 71 -3.15 12.88 5.57
N GLU A 72 -3.34 12.90 4.27
CA GLU A 72 -4.02 14.00 3.56
C GLU A 72 -5.34 13.50 3.01
N MET A 73 -6.45 14.00 3.54
CA MET A 73 -7.78 13.73 2.98
C MET A 73 -8.05 14.69 1.84
N ILE A 74 -8.32 14.15 0.66
CA ILE A 74 -8.60 14.86 -0.57
C ILE A 74 -10.05 14.59 -0.97
N LYS A 75 -10.85 15.66 -1.00
CA LYS A 75 -12.23 15.66 -1.44
C LYS A 75 -12.40 16.65 -2.58
N ASP A 76 -13.09 16.23 -3.64
CA ASP A 76 -13.33 17.08 -4.84
C ASP A 76 -12.03 17.66 -5.44
N GLY A 77 -10.94 16.89 -5.37
CA GLY A 77 -9.62 17.27 -5.88
C GLY A 77 -8.83 18.25 -5.01
N LYS A 78 -9.32 18.59 -3.81
CA LYS A 78 -8.65 19.50 -2.87
C LYS A 78 -8.39 18.80 -1.54
N THR A 79 -7.22 19.05 -0.95
CA THR A 79 -6.94 18.63 0.42
C THR A 79 -7.85 19.41 1.37
N SER A 80 -8.61 18.70 2.21
CA SER A 80 -9.51 19.29 3.20
C SER A 80 -8.93 19.18 4.61
N LEU A 81 -8.26 18.06 4.91
CA LEU A 81 -7.67 17.76 6.21
C LEU A 81 -6.26 17.20 6.02
N ILE A 82 -5.34 17.63 6.87
CA ILE A 82 -4.02 17.00 7.00
C ILE A 82 -3.84 16.60 8.47
N THR A 83 -3.54 15.33 8.70
CA THR A 83 -3.29 14.80 10.04
C THR A 83 -1.87 14.31 10.13
N TRP A 84 -1.15 14.68 11.19
CA TRP A 84 0.14 14.12 11.57
C TRP A 84 -0.01 13.39 12.89
N ARG A 85 0.70 12.27 13.02
CA ARG A 85 0.78 11.46 14.23
C ARG A 85 2.23 11.10 14.49
N ASP A 86 2.67 11.19 15.72
CA ASP A 86 4.03 10.78 16.14
C ASP A 86 4.05 9.64 17.18
N GLY A 87 2.90 9.00 17.41
CA GLY A 87 2.71 7.95 18.42
C GLY A 87 2.44 8.47 19.83
N LYS A 88 2.40 9.79 20.02
CA LYS A 88 2.04 10.45 21.28
C LYS A 88 1.00 11.54 21.09
N THR A 89 1.10 12.30 20.01
CA THR A 89 0.25 13.44 19.73
C THR A 89 -0.22 13.38 18.28
N ASP A 90 -1.50 13.70 18.11
CA ASP A 90 -2.15 13.88 16.82
C ASP A 90 -2.35 15.38 16.58
N TRP A 91 -1.88 15.87 15.43
CA TRP A 91 -2.18 17.21 14.93
C TRP A 91 -3.07 17.08 13.71
N THR A 92 -4.24 17.71 13.70
CA THR A 92 -5.13 17.74 12.54
C THR A 92 -5.36 19.18 12.11
N TYR A 93 -4.87 19.53 10.92
CA TYR A 93 -5.13 20.82 10.29
C TYR A 93 -6.36 20.72 9.39
N ASP A 94 -7.38 21.51 9.72
CA ASP A 94 -8.56 21.75 8.90
C ASP A 94 -8.31 22.99 8.03
N LEU A 95 -8.16 22.77 6.72
CA LEU A 95 -7.83 23.84 5.77
C LEU A 95 -9.00 24.81 5.57
N GLU A 96 -10.24 24.36 5.76
CA GLU A 96 -11.42 25.21 5.60
C GLU A 96 -11.60 26.14 6.80
N LYS A 97 -11.33 25.63 8.01
CA LYS A 97 -11.42 26.41 9.25
C LYS A 97 -10.13 27.15 9.59
N ASN A 98 -9.03 26.81 8.92
CA ASN A 98 -7.69 27.27 9.26
C ASN A 98 -7.36 27.04 10.75
N THR A 99 -7.62 25.83 11.21
CA THR A 99 -7.48 25.43 12.62
C THR A 99 -6.63 24.17 12.72
N VAL A 100 -5.67 24.16 13.64
CA VAL A 100 -4.91 22.97 14.05
C VAL A 100 -5.47 22.48 15.37
N GLU A 101 -6.08 21.30 15.35
CA GLU A 101 -6.52 20.58 16.54
C GLU A 101 -5.40 19.64 17.02
N ILE A 102 -5.07 19.71 18.31
CA ILE A 102 -4.04 18.88 18.94
C ILE A 102 -4.71 17.94 19.93
N LYS A 103 -4.42 16.64 19.85
CA LYS A 103 -4.93 15.61 20.76
C LYS A 103 -3.82 14.69 21.21
N ASP A 104 -4.00 14.07 22.37
CA ASP A 104 -3.18 12.92 22.72
C ASP A 104 -3.57 11.79 21.78
N ASP A 105 -2.58 11.03 21.33
CA ASP A 105 -2.81 9.80 20.59
C ASP A 105 -3.39 8.77 21.56
N THR A 106 -4.66 8.95 21.92
CA THR A 106 -5.42 7.89 22.57
C THR A 106 -5.47 6.79 21.54
N ALA A 107 -5.04 5.57 21.89
CA ALA A 107 -5.19 4.35 21.10
C ALA A 107 -6.66 3.98 20.74
N SER A 108 -7.58 4.95 20.83
CA SER A 108 -9.04 4.89 20.74
C SER A 108 -9.60 5.38 19.39
N SER A 109 -8.80 5.89 18.45
CA SER A 109 -9.15 5.69 17.03
C SER A 109 -8.78 4.24 16.70
N SER A 110 -9.62 3.31 17.19
CA SER A 110 -9.52 1.85 17.22
C SER A 110 -8.23 1.24 16.63
N PRO A 111 -7.52 0.31 17.31
CA PRO A 111 -6.30 -0.34 16.80
C PRO A 111 -6.35 -0.78 15.32
N LYS A 112 -7.54 -1.15 14.81
CA LYS A 112 -7.83 -1.40 13.39
C LYS A 112 -7.55 -0.25 12.41
N GLN A 113 -7.53 1.01 12.85
CA GLN A 113 -7.35 2.20 12.02
C GLN A 113 -5.86 2.61 11.94
N GLN A 114 -5.08 2.40 13.01
CA GLN A 114 -3.62 2.51 12.99
C GLN A 114 -2.95 1.31 12.31
N GLU A 115 -3.45 0.08 12.54
CA GLU A 115 -3.03 -1.11 11.78
C GLU A 115 -3.51 -1.03 10.32
N GLY A 116 -4.71 -0.48 10.06
CA GLY A 116 -5.34 -0.47 8.75
C GLY A 116 -4.60 0.30 7.65
N ASP A 117 -3.76 1.27 8.02
CA ASP A 117 -3.09 2.16 7.04
C ASP A 117 -1.71 1.62 6.57
N MET A 118 -1.13 0.61 7.23
CA MET A 118 0.12 -0.06 6.80
C MET A 118 0.05 -1.59 6.76
N ALA A 119 -0.80 -2.24 7.59
CA ALA A 119 -1.02 -3.69 7.56
C ALA A 119 -1.83 -4.15 6.35
N MET A 120 -2.31 -3.22 5.53
CA MET A 120 -3.12 -3.48 4.34
C MET A 120 -2.48 -4.40 3.29
N PHE A 121 -1.14 -4.52 3.27
CA PHE A 121 -0.43 -5.47 2.41
C PHE A 121 0.05 -6.72 3.17
N GLU A 122 0.08 -6.68 4.49
CA GLU A 122 0.51 -7.82 5.30
C GLU A 122 -0.58 -8.89 5.30
N GLY A 123 -0.25 -10.08 4.78
CA GLY A 123 -1.22 -11.16 4.65
C GLY A 123 -2.41 -10.77 3.77
N VAL A 124 -2.24 -9.80 2.86
CA VAL A 124 -3.32 -9.29 2.01
C VAL A 124 -3.94 -10.38 1.13
N THR A 125 -3.19 -11.45 0.86
CA THR A 125 -3.69 -12.62 0.12
C THR A 125 -4.02 -13.80 1.02
N LYS A 126 -3.94 -13.67 2.34
CA LYS A 126 -4.27 -14.75 3.29
C LYS A 126 -5.74 -15.11 3.15
N GLY A 127 -6.03 -16.39 2.92
CA GLY A 127 -7.40 -16.84 2.66
C GLY A 127 -7.90 -16.55 1.24
N TYR A 128 -7.01 -16.25 0.29
CA TYR A 128 -7.31 -16.12 -1.13
C TYR A 128 -6.55 -17.14 -1.97
N ASP A 129 -7.21 -17.67 -2.99
CA ASP A 129 -6.58 -18.40 -4.08
C ASP A 129 -6.03 -17.39 -5.10
N VAL A 130 -4.74 -17.44 -5.40
CA VAL A 130 -4.06 -16.45 -6.26
C VAL A 130 -3.83 -17.02 -7.66
N SER A 131 -4.01 -16.20 -8.69
CA SER A 131 -3.75 -16.60 -10.08
C SER A 131 -3.21 -15.44 -10.90
N ILE A 132 -2.31 -15.73 -11.84
CA ILE A 132 -1.84 -14.73 -12.82
C ILE A 132 -2.93 -14.55 -13.89
N ARG A 133 -3.42 -13.32 -14.06
CA ARG A 133 -4.39 -12.95 -15.11
C ARG A 133 -3.71 -12.45 -16.37
N LYS A 134 -2.62 -11.71 -16.20
CA LYS A 134 -1.87 -11.07 -17.26
C LYS A 134 -0.44 -10.85 -16.79
N GLU A 135 0.48 -10.90 -17.74
CA GLU A 135 1.89 -10.60 -17.51
C GLU A 135 2.36 -9.62 -18.60
N THR A 136 3.16 -8.63 -18.20
CA THR A 136 3.84 -7.70 -19.12
C THR A 136 5.35 -7.84 -18.95
N SER A 137 6.13 -7.09 -19.72
CA SER A 137 7.59 -7.01 -19.51
C SER A 137 7.96 -6.47 -18.13
N SER A 138 7.10 -5.65 -17.50
CA SER A 138 7.39 -4.93 -16.27
C SER A 138 6.53 -5.33 -15.06
N ALA A 139 5.47 -6.10 -15.22
CA ALA A 139 4.56 -6.42 -14.12
C ALA A 139 3.82 -7.75 -14.25
N TRP A 140 3.42 -8.29 -13.11
CA TRP A 140 2.42 -9.35 -12.98
C TRP A 140 1.08 -8.76 -12.53
N TYR A 141 0.00 -9.17 -13.16
CA TYR A 141 -1.36 -8.83 -12.78
C TYR A 141 -2.01 -10.08 -12.20
N LEU A 142 -2.24 -10.05 -10.88
CA LEU A 142 -2.74 -11.16 -10.10
C LEU A 142 -4.21 -10.94 -9.74
N ARG A 143 -5.01 -12.00 -9.79
CA ARG A 143 -6.36 -12.06 -9.20
C ARG A 143 -6.30 -12.93 -7.96
N CYS A 144 -6.68 -12.34 -6.84
CA CYS A 144 -6.89 -13.03 -5.58
C CYS A 144 -8.40 -13.29 -5.46
N LYS A 145 -8.82 -14.55 -5.49
CA LYS A 145 -10.22 -14.93 -5.30
C LYS A 145 -10.38 -15.50 -3.90
N LYS A 146 -11.40 -15.06 -3.17
CA LYS A 146 -11.64 -15.53 -1.82
C LYS A 146 -11.76 -17.06 -1.80
N SER A 147 -10.91 -17.70 -1.00
CA SER A 147 -10.90 -19.16 -0.86
C SER A 147 -12.17 -19.63 -0.17
N ARG A 148 -12.50 -20.91 -0.34
CA ARG A 148 -13.67 -21.51 0.34
C ARG A 148 -13.52 -21.60 1.86
N THR A 149 -12.29 -21.54 2.36
CA THR A 149 -11.99 -21.59 3.80
C THR A 149 -12.01 -20.22 4.46
N ASN A 150 -12.01 -19.14 3.68
CA ASN A 150 -12.20 -17.78 4.20
C ASN A 150 -13.70 -17.49 4.39
N THR A 151 -14.14 -17.54 5.64
CA THR A 151 -15.54 -17.33 6.07
C THR A 151 -15.85 -15.91 6.54
N ASP A 152 -14.87 -15.01 6.52
CA ASP A 152 -15.08 -13.60 6.86
C ASP A 152 -16.14 -13.03 5.89
N LYS A 153 -17.02 -12.11 6.31
CA LYS A 153 -18.03 -11.52 5.41
C LYS A 153 -17.63 -10.13 4.91
N ASP A 154 -16.69 -9.51 5.60
CA ASP A 154 -16.20 -8.16 5.32
C ASP A 154 -15.06 -8.21 4.29
N ASP A 155 -14.39 -9.35 4.17
CA ASP A 155 -13.38 -9.59 3.14
C ASP A 155 -13.96 -9.58 1.71
N PRO A 156 -13.33 -8.85 0.77
CA PRO A 156 -13.80 -8.75 -0.61
C PRO A 156 -13.80 -10.13 -1.29
N ARG A 157 -14.78 -10.38 -2.17
CA ARG A 157 -14.85 -11.65 -2.93
C ARG A 157 -13.67 -11.82 -3.87
N THR A 158 -13.15 -10.71 -4.39
CA THR A 158 -11.99 -10.68 -5.29
C THR A 158 -11.17 -9.42 -5.04
N MET A 159 -9.86 -9.55 -5.20
CA MET A 159 -8.92 -8.43 -5.29
C MET A 159 -8.07 -8.59 -6.54
N ASP A 160 -7.66 -7.46 -7.11
CA ASP A 160 -6.67 -7.40 -8.17
C ASP A 160 -5.41 -6.74 -7.63
N LEU A 161 -4.29 -7.41 -7.79
CA LEU A 161 -2.98 -6.99 -7.32
C LEU A 161 -2.04 -6.87 -8.52
N VAL A 162 -1.28 -5.77 -8.59
CA VAL A 162 -0.26 -5.57 -9.61
C VAL A 162 1.09 -5.49 -8.93
N VAL A 163 2.04 -6.32 -9.36
CA VAL A 163 3.37 -6.45 -8.76
C VAL A 163 4.43 -6.16 -9.81
N ALA A 164 5.41 -5.32 -9.47
CA ALA A 164 6.51 -4.98 -10.36
C ALA A 164 7.47 -6.15 -10.54
N LYS A 165 7.84 -6.42 -11.79
CA LYS A 165 8.93 -7.36 -12.12
C LYS A 165 10.28 -6.78 -11.71
N GLY A 166 11.15 -7.64 -11.21
CA GLY A 166 12.50 -7.28 -10.77
C GLY A 166 12.57 -6.81 -9.32
N THR A 167 11.68 -5.91 -8.90
CA THR A 167 11.66 -5.40 -7.52
C THR A 167 10.66 -6.10 -6.60
N TYR A 168 9.66 -6.80 -7.14
CA TYR A 168 8.54 -7.41 -6.40
C TYR A 168 7.71 -6.41 -5.59
N LYS A 169 7.94 -5.11 -5.76
CA LYS A 169 7.17 -4.09 -5.06
C LYS A 169 5.73 -4.06 -5.57
N PRO A 170 4.72 -3.90 -4.70
CA PRO A 170 3.35 -3.70 -5.13
C PRO A 170 3.25 -2.37 -5.90
N ILE A 171 2.53 -2.41 -7.02
CA ILE A 171 2.20 -1.22 -7.82
C ILE A 171 0.81 -0.72 -7.44
N SER A 172 -0.14 -1.64 -7.30
CA SER A 172 -1.50 -1.30 -6.93
C SER A 172 -2.27 -2.50 -6.36
N LEU A 173 -3.21 -2.22 -5.47
CA LEU A 173 -4.23 -3.15 -4.99
C LEU A 173 -5.60 -2.55 -5.32
N SER A 174 -6.53 -3.35 -5.81
CA SER A 174 -7.93 -2.93 -5.89
C SER A 174 -8.88 -4.01 -5.42
N ALA A 175 -9.90 -3.60 -4.69
CA ALA A 175 -10.88 -4.48 -4.08
C ALA A 175 -12.27 -3.83 -4.10
N LYS A 176 -13.29 -4.67 -4.03
CA LYS A 176 -14.67 -4.22 -3.84
C LYS A 176 -15.28 -4.94 -2.66
N VAL A 177 -15.64 -4.17 -1.63
CA VAL A 177 -16.33 -4.65 -0.44
C VAL A 177 -17.76 -4.11 -0.49
N SER A 178 -18.73 -5.01 -0.67
CA SER A 178 -20.13 -4.62 -0.91
C SER A 178 -20.25 -3.64 -2.08
N ILE A 179 -20.72 -2.41 -1.84
CA ILE A 179 -20.87 -1.34 -2.84
C ILE A 179 -19.66 -0.40 -2.91
N VAL A 180 -18.70 -0.53 -1.99
CA VAL A 180 -17.52 0.34 -1.90
C VAL A 180 -16.37 -0.25 -2.70
N SER A 181 -15.74 0.55 -3.55
CA SER A 181 -14.50 0.17 -4.24
C SER A 181 -13.33 0.87 -3.59
N VAL A 182 -12.27 0.13 -3.29
CA VAL A 182 -11.02 0.63 -2.74
C VAL A 182 -9.91 0.38 -3.75
N THR A 183 -9.09 1.38 -4.02
CA THR A 183 -7.88 1.24 -4.85
C THR A 183 -6.72 1.91 -4.15
N ILE A 184 -5.62 1.18 -4.02
CA ILE A 184 -4.34 1.70 -3.54
C ILE A 184 -3.37 1.69 -4.69
N ARG A 185 -2.64 2.78 -4.85
CA ARG A 185 -1.68 3.01 -5.93
C ARG A 185 -0.65 4.04 -5.51
N ASP A 186 0.23 4.41 -6.43
CA ASP A 186 1.28 5.41 -6.22
C ASP A 186 2.16 5.06 -5.00
N ILE A 187 2.42 3.76 -4.86
CA ILE A 187 3.19 3.20 -3.75
C ILE A 187 4.68 3.53 -4.00
N ALA A 188 5.28 4.29 -3.09
CA ALA A 188 6.65 4.74 -3.19
C ALA A 188 7.36 4.69 -1.84
N TYR A 189 8.69 4.66 -1.89
CA TYR A 189 9.57 4.64 -0.73
C TYR A 189 10.43 5.91 -0.74
N GLY A 190 11.04 6.24 0.40
CA GLY A 190 11.88 7.43 0.53
C GLY A 190 11.16 8.62 1.15
N VAL A 191 10.19 8.36 2.04
CA VAL A 191 9.55 9.39 2.85
C VAL A 191 10.57 9.91 3.87
N SER A 192 10.81 11.21 3.85
CA SER A 192 11.69 11.89 4.79
C SER A 192 10.95 12.27 6.08
N ASP A 193 11.71 12.56 7.14
CA ASP A 193 11.13 12.78 8.48
C ASP A 193 10.29 14.07 8.54
N ASP A 194 10.67 15.09 7.77
CA ASP A 194 9.93 16.35 7.62
C ASP A 194 8.58 16.16 6.91
N MET A 195 8.45 15.15 6.04
CA MET A 195 7.17 14.87 5.38
C MET A 195 6.11 14.37 6.36
N VAL A 196 6.53 13.70 7.44
CA VAL A 196 5.64 13.05 8.43
C VAL A 196 5.66 13.72 9.80
N THR A 197 6.38 14.84 9.95
CA THR A 197 6.43 15.61 11.20
C THR A 197 5.63 16.89 11.05
N PHE A 198 4.77 17.20 12.03
CA PHE A 198 4.08 18.47 12.07
C PHE A 198 5.04 19.61 12.43
N ASP A 199 5.02 20.68 11.64
CA ASP A 199 5.80 21.89 11.89
C ASP A 199 4.86 23.10 12.00
N ALA A 200 4.69 23.61 13.22
CA ALA A 200 3.83 24.75 13.50
C ALA A 200 4.26 26.02 12.75
N ALA A 201 5.55 26.16 12.41
CA ALA A 201 6.06 27.33 11.69
C ALA A 201 5.49 27.42 10.26
N GLN A 202 5.03 26.30 9.68
CA GLN A 202 4.37 26.27 8.38
C GLN A 202 2.93 26.77 8.41
N TYR A 203 2.36 26.97 9.60
CA TYR A 203 0.96 27.38 9.81
C TYR A 203 0.85 28.64 10.68
N PRO A 204 1.51 29.76 10.32
CA PRO A 204 1.62 30.93 11.18
C PRO A 204 0.28 31.66 11.44
N THR A 205 -0.71 31.45 10.58
CA THR A 205 -2.04 32.07 10.69
C THR A 205 -3.09 31.12 11.23
N ALA A 206 -2.76 29.86 11.50
CA ALA A 206 -3.74 28.89 11.97
C ALA A 206 -4.13 29.14 13.43
N THR A 207 -5.39 28.89 13.77
CA THR A 207 -5.83 28.86 15.16
C THR A 207 -5.47 27.51 15.75
N PHE A 208 -4.76 27.50 16.88
CA PHE A 208 -4.40 26.25 17.57
C PHE A 208 -5.40 25.95 18.68
N VAL A 209 -5.95 24.74 18.67
CA VAL A 209 -6.91 24.23 19.66
C VAL A 209 -6.32 22.97 20.28
N ASP A 210 -5.75 23.11 21.49
CA ASP A 210 -5.19 22.00 22.24
C ASP A 210 -6.28 21.30 23.07
N LYS A 211 -6.43 19.98 22.89
CA LYS A 211 -7.42 19.12 23.55
C LYS A 211 -6.78 17.94 24.30
N ARG A 212 -5.47 17.99 24.52
CA ARG A 212 -4.76 17.05 25.40
C ARG A 212 -5.18 17.24 26.86
#